data_AF-A0A2I0QF98-F1
#
_entry.id   AF-A0A2I0QF98-F1
#
_cell.length_a   1.000
_cell.length_b   1.000
_cell.length_c   1.000
_cell.angle_alpha   90.00
_cell.angle_beta   90.00
_cell.angle_gamma   90.00
#
_symmetry.space_group_name_H-M   'P 1'
#
loop_
_entity.id
_entity.type
_entity.pdbx_description
1 polymer ?
#
loop_
_entity_poly.entity_id
_entity_poly.type
_entity_poly.pdbx_seq_one_letter_code
_entity_poly.pdbx_strand_id
1 'polypeptide(L)'
;MKTINKNIKTEKTKNLINLILCIFMLFAVLLAFSLVFAADEHEQNFDADKVKHIEYDFDEVNVLYAVQFEASPETNQARSGELKQDEWYSANKTWLMNLVTDTNPNITVIFGVVELKNKGIVTQKEGFIKIIGEKGSRRFLANSESISYYELTNNLREVYSLFWSAKKLEGNKVIKDFTEPIDSVIFRRKCLPSGECTNFYLSFFTGSQNFIMDVFNSENHPIMYSLYKTIAEFGVSDATIE
;
A
#
# COMPACT_ATOMS: atom_id res chain seq x y z
N MET A 1 -22.47 -16.88 38.39
CA MET A 1 -21.19 -16.12 38.29
C MET A 1 -20.19 -16.89 37.40
N LYS A 2 -20.45 -17.05 36.10
CA LYS A 2 -19.58 -17.83 35.17
C LYS A 2 -19.47 -17.26 33.75
N THR A 3 -19.96 -16.05 33.50
CA THR A 3 -20.07 -15.48 32.13
C THR A 3 -18.97 -14.45 31.80
N ILE A 4 -18.20 -14.00 32.79
CA ILE A 4 -17.20 -12.91 32.60
C ILE A 4 -15.86 -13.44 32.05
N ASN A 5 -15.52 -14.72 32.28
CA ASN A 5 -14.22 -15.27 31.90
C ASN A 5 -14.06 -15.66 30.41
N LYS A 6 -15.16 -15.77 29.66
CA LYS A 6 -15.08 -16.17 28.24
C LYS A 6 -14.71 -14.98 27.36
N ASN A 7 -15.30 -13.81 27.60
CA ASN A 7 -15.04 -12.60 26.81
C ASN A 7 -13.59 -12.11 26.91
N ILE A 8 -13.03 -12.08 28.12
CA ILE A 8 -11.63 -11.66 28.37
C ILE A 8 -10.63 -12.57 27.64
N LYS A 9 -10.93 -13.86 27.51
CA LYS A 9 -10.05 -14.82 26.83
C LYS A 9 -10.10 -14.61 25.31
N THR A 10 -11.29 -14.42 24.73
CA THR A 10 -11.44 -14.11 23.29
C THR A 10 -10.78 -12.79 22.90
N GLU A 11 -10.89 -11.76 23.73
CA GLU A 11 -10.32 -10.43 23.46
C GLU A 11 -8.79 -10.44 23.49
N LYS A 12 -8.19 -11.14 24.47
CA LYS A 12 -6.74 -11.37 24.50
C LYS A 12 -6.23 -12.18 23.29
N THR A 13 -7.03 -13.11 22.78
CA THR A 13 -6.64 -13.93 21.62
C THR A 13 -6.69 -13.12 20.32
N LYS A 14 -7.67 -12.22 20.17
CA LYS A 14 -7.74 -11.27 19.04
C LYS A 14 -6.56 -10.29 19.04
N ASN A 15 -6.22 -9.75 20.21
CA ASN A 15 -5.07 -8.84 20.33
C ASN A 15 -3.74 -9.54 20.06
N LEU A 16 -3.62 -10.83 20.42
CA LEU A 16 -2.42 -11.62 20.12
C LEU A 16 -2.30 -11.94 18.62
N ILE A 17 -3.42 -12.23 17.95
CA ILE A 17 -3.45 -12.44 16.49
C ILE A 17 -3.09 -11.14 15.76
N ASN A 18 -3.67 -10.00 16.14
CA ASN A 18 -3.34 -8.68 15.58
C ASN A 18 -1.86 -8.30 15.79
N LEU A 19 -1.29 -8.65 16.96
CA LEU A 19 0.12 -8.41 17.26
C LEU A 19 1.05 -9.25 16.37
N ILE A 20 0.73 -10.54 16.18
CA ILE A 20 1.50 -11.43 15.29
C ILE A 20 1.39 -10.95 13.83
N LEU A 21 0.21 -10.47 13.42
CA LEU A 21 -0.05 -9.92 12.08
C LEU A 21 0.75 -8.67 11.75
N CYS A 22 0.88 -7.75 12.70
CA CYS A 22 1.69 -6.55 12.51
C CYS A 22 3.18 -6.88 12.37
N ILE A 23 3.68 -7.86 13.13
CA ILE A 23 5.08 -8.28 13.08
C ILE A 23 5.41 -8.96 11.74
N PHE A 24 4.52 -9.81 11.21
CA PHE A 24 4.74 -10.47 9.91
C PHE A 24 4.65 -9.49 8.73
N MET A 25 3.70 -8.55 8.74
CA MET A 25 3.62 -7.49 7.71
C MET A 25 4.87 -6.59 7.72
N LEU A 26 5.39 -6.24 8.90
CA LEU A 26 6.62 -5.42 9.03
C LEU A 26 7.86 -6.16 8.52
N PHE A 27 8.08 -7.42 8.93
CA PHE A 27 9.29 -8.16 8.58
C PHE A 27 9.35 -8.50 7.09
N ALA A 28 8.21 -8.80 6.47
CA ALA A 28 8.17 -9.10 5.03
C ALA A 28 8.37 -7.85 4.17
N VAL A 29 7.94 -6.67 4.63
CA VAL A 29 8.24 -5.39 3.97
C VAL A 29 9.71 -5.00 4.16
N LEU A 30 10.29 -5.12 5.36
CA LEU A 30 11.72 -4.84 5.57
C LEU A 30 12.64 -5.75 4.74
N LEU A 31 12.30 -7.04 4.62
CA LEU A 31 13.06 -8.01 3.81
C LEU A 31 12.86 -7.87 2.31
N ALA A 32 11.91 -7.04 1.86
CA ALA A 32 11.72 -6.75 0.44
C ALA A 32 12.77 -5.78 -0.13
N PHE A 33 13.50 -5.06 0.74
CA PHE A 33 14.32 -3.92 0.34
C PHE A 33 15.81 -4.05 0.61
N SER A 34 16.31 -5.18 1.13
CA SER A 34 17.74 -5.34 1.42
C SER A 34 18.62 -5.76 0.24
N LEU A 35 18.13 -5.77 -1.01
CA LEU A 35 18.96 -6.17 -2.17
C LEU A 35 18.87 -5.27 -3.43
N VAL A 36 18.09 -4.19 -3.45
CA VAL A 36 17.95 -3.34 -4.66
C VAL A 36 18.78 -2.05 -4.60
N PHE A 37 19.23 -1.60 -3.43
CA PHE A 37 20.03 -0.36 -3.33
C PHE A 37 21.51 -0.52 -3.72
N ALA A 38 22.02 -1.74 -3.91
CA ALA A 38 23.41 -1.96 -4.31
C ALA A 38 23.64 -1.97 -5.83
N ALA A 39 22.57 -2.00 -6.64
CA ALA A 39 22.68 -2.00 -8.11
C ALA A 39 22.41 -0.63 -8.74
N ASP A 40 21.79 0.31 -8.02
CA ASP A 40 21.43 1.65 -8.53
C ASP A 40 22.53 2.71 -8.34
N GLU A 41 23.61 2.45 -7.59
CA GLU A 41 24.72 3.40 -7.44
C GLU A 41 25.64 3.50 -8.68
N HIS A 42 25.45 2.65 -9.69
CA HIS A 42 26.34 2.60 -10.87
C HIS A 42 25.77 3.06 -12.21
N GLU A 43 24.54 3.56 -12.29
CA GLU A 43 23.99 4.23 -13.49
C GLU A 43 23.51 5.66 -13.21
N GLN A 44 24.38 6.48 -12.60
CA GLN A 44 24.27 7.94 -12.70
C GLN A 44 24.63 8.37 -14.13
N ASN A 45 23.64 8.36 -15.03
CA ASN A 45 23.47 9.24 -16.21
C ASN A 45 22.41 8.69 -17.19
N PHE A 46 21.30 8.13 -16.71
CA PHE A 46 20.13 7.91 -17.56
C PHE A 46 19.32 9.19 -17.64
N ASP A 47 19.28 9.78 -18.83
CA ASP A 47 18.40 10.89 -19.20
C ASP A 47 16.95 10.38 -19.08
N ALA A 48 16.34 10.56 -17.91
CA ALA A 48 15.03 10.02 -17.53
C ALA A 48 13.92 10.42 -18.52
N ASP A 49 14.14 11.46 -19.32
CA ASP A 49 13.25 11.91 -20.40
C ASP A 49 13.21 10.98 -21.63
N LYS A 50 14.12 9.99 -21.75
CA LYS A 50 14.23 9.14 -22.95
C LYS A 50 13.73 7.70 -22.80
N VAL A 51 13.50 7.21 -21.59
CA VAL A 51 13.06 5.82 -21.37
C VAL A 51 11.62 5.82 -20.86
N LYS A 52 10.66 5.82 -21.79
CA LYS A 52 9.24 5.73 -21.45
C LYS A 52 8.84 4.35 -20.92
N HIS A 53 9.60 3.31 -21.27
CA HIS A 53 9.22 1.91 -21.05
C HIS A 53 10.42 1.04 -20.69
N ILE A 54 10.33 0.29 -19.59
CA ILE A 54 11.34 -0.67 -19.12
C ILE A 54 10.64 -1.97 -18.73
N GLU A 55 11.19 -3.12 -19.11
CA GLU A 55 10.68 -4.44 -18.72
C GLU A 55 11.74 -5.25 -17.99
N TYR A 56 11.30 -5.97 -16.95
CA TYR A 56 12.10 -6.98 -16.24
C TYR A 56 11.35 -8.30 -16.26
N ASP A 57 11.97 -9.32 -16.83
CA ASP A 57 11.43 -10.68 -16.89
C ASP A 57 11.87 -11.49 -15.66
N PHE A 58 10.92 -12.25 -15.12
CA PHE A 58 11.16 -13.23 -14.06
C PHE A 58 10.67 -14.61 -14.47
N ASP A 59 11.29 -15.66 -13.94
CA ASP A 59 10.86 -17.04 -14.20
C ASP A 59 9.55 -17.35 -13.45
N GLU A 60 9.39 -16.83 -12.22
CA GLU A 60 8.23 -17.07 -11.37
C GLU A 60 7.83 -15.85 -10.54
N VAL A 61 6.53 -15.71 -10.30
CA VAL A 61 5.95 -14.77 -9.34
C VAL A 61 5.15 -15.55 -8.32
N ASN A 62 5.45 -15.36 -7.04
CA ASN A 62 4.71 -16.00 -5.95
C ASN A 62 4.16 -14.94 -5.00
N VAL A 63 2.92 -15.09 -4.54
CA VAL A 63 2.36 -14.22 -3.50
C VAL A 63 2.86 -14.71 -2.16
N LEU A 64 3.65 -13.90 -1.49
CA LEU A 64 4.16 -14.22 -0.14
C LEU A 64 3.04 -14.10 0.89
N TYR A 65 2.30 -13.00 0.81
CA TYR A 65 1.09 -12.77 1.59
C TYR A 65 0.22 -11.70 0.93
N ALA A 66 -1.06 -11.71 1.28
CA ALA A 66 -1.99 -10.63 0.99
C ALA A 66 -3.03 -10.52 2.10
N VAL A 67 -3.55 -9.32 2.33
CA VAL A 67 -4.62 -9.05 3.30
C VAL A 67 -5.68 -8.20 2.62
N GLN A 68 -6.94 -8.52 2.90
CA GLN A 68 -8.09 -7.85 2.35
C GLN A 68 -8.84 -7.06 3.42
N PHE A 69 -9.18 -5.81 3.09
CA PHE A 69 -9.84 -4.87 3.97
C PHE A 69 -11.05 -4.21 3.28
N GLU A 70 -12.04 -3.80 4.08
CA GLU A 70 -13.04 -2.80 3.68
C GLU A 70 -12.52 -1.41 4.05
N ALA A 71 -12.69 -0.47 3.13
CA ALA A 71 -12.43 0.93 3.36
C ALA A 71 -13.61 1.78 2.90
N SER A 72 -13.82 2.88 3.62
CA SER A 72 -14.87 3.86 3.33
C SER A 72 -14.25 5.26 3.24
N PRO A 73 -14.91 6.19 2.54
CA PRO A 73 -14.50 7.58 2.59
C PRO A 73 -14.46 8.06 4.05
N GLU A 74 -13.47 8.86 4.39
CA GLU A 74 -13.42 9.51 5.70
C GLU A 74 -14.45 10.65 5.72
N THR A 75 -15.66 10.39 6.24
CA THR A 75 -16.79 11.35 6.16
C THR A 75 -16.67 12.54 7.12
N ASN A 76 -15.66 12.58 7.99
CA ASN A 76 -15.41 13.68 8.93
C ASN A 76 -13.92 14.08 8.90
N GLN A 77 -13.57 15.11 8.15
CA GLN A 77 -12.30 15.84 8.34
C GLN A 77 -12.31 16.52 9.72
N ALA A 78 -11.90 15.80 10.77
CA ALA A 78 -11.78 16.35 12.11
C ALA A 78 -10.54 15.78 12.80
N ARG A 79 -9.34 16.36 12.53
CA ARG A 79 -8.24 16.31 13.50
C ARG A 79 -7.12 17.34 13.39
N SER A 80 -7.25 18.42 12.60
CA SER A 80 -6.23 19.50 12.62
C SER A 80 -6.76 20.92 12.49
N GLY A 81 -8.06 21.17 12.59
CA GLY A 81 -8.61 22.50 12.90
C GLY A 81 -8.49 23.59 11.82
N GLU A 82 -7.65 23.44 10.80
CA GLU A 82 -7.57 24.37 9.67
C GLU A 82 -7.22 23.59 8.39
N LEU A 83 -8.25 23.14 7.68
CA LEU A 83 -8.14 22.86 6.26
C LEU A 83 -9.21 23.71 5.58
N LYS A 84 -8.77 24.61 4.70
CA LYS A 84 -9.69 25.50 3.97
C LYS A 84 -10.56 24.62 3.08
N GLN A 85 -11.86 24.86 3.16
CA GLN A 85 -12.95 24.13 2.50
C GLN A 85 -12.81 24.03 0.97
N ASP A 86 -11.88 24.78 0.38
CA ASP A 86 -11.62 24.86 -1.05
C ASP A 86 -10.64 23.78 -1.55
N GLU A 87 -9.93 23.07 -0.65
CA GLU A 87 -9.00 21.97 -0.97
C GLU A 87 -9.70 20.60 -1.09
N TRP A 88 -11.04 20.59 -1.07
CA TRP A 88 -11.88 19.45 -1.43
C TRP A 88 -11.85 19.13 -2.93
N TYR A 89 -11.21 19.98 -3.73
CA TYR A 89 -11.16 19.94 -5.19
C TYR A 89 -10.31 18.79 -5.79
N SER A 90 -10.48 17.54 -5.35
CA SER A 90 -10.01 16.41 -6.17
C SER A 90 -10.63 15.04 -5.95
N ALA A 91 -11.47 14.78 -4.94
CA ALA A 91 -12.13 13.46 -4.83
C ALA A 91 -12.91 13.13 -6.13
N ASN A 92 -13.60 14.12 -6.70
CA ASN A 92 -14.29 14.06 -8.00
C ASN A 92 -13.37 14.04 -9.25
N LYS A 93 -12.05 14.22 -9.08
CA LYS A 93 -11.04 14.19 -10.15
C LYS A 93 -10.01 13.08 -9.99
N THR A 94 -10.17 12.21 -8.98
CA THR A 94 -9.31 11.04 -8.86
C THR A 94 -9.78 9.94 -9.81
N TRP A 95 -8.83 9.12 -10.27
CA TRP A 95 -9.14 7.91 -11.01
C TRP A 95 -10.06 6.94 -10.25
N LEU A 96 -10.17 7.06 -8.93
CA LEU A 96 -11.04 6.22 -8.10
C LEU A 96 -12.52 6.35 -8.47
N MET A 97 -12.96 7.52 -8.95
CA MET A 97 -14.35 7.74 -9.37
C MET A 97 -14.77 6.86 -10.54
N ASN A 98 -13.80 6.31 -11.29
CA ASN A 98 -14.07 5.33 -12.33
C ASN A 98 -14.41 3.94 -11.76
N LEU A 99 -14.07 3.68 -10.48
CA LEU A 99 -14.33 2.41 -9.80
C LEU A 99 -15.54 2.43 -8.87
N VAL A 100 -15.91 3.59 -8.32
CA VAL A 100 -17.01 3.70 -7.34
C VAL A 100 -18.27 4.36 -7.92
N THR A 101 -19.39 4.23 -7.21
CA THR A 101 -20.63 4.96 -7.49
C THR A 101 -20.93 5.94 -6.36
N ASP A 102 -21.70 6.98 -6.65
CA ASP A 102 -22.14 7.94 -5.63
C ASP A 102 -23.01 7.26 -4.56
N THR A 103 -23.73 6.21 -4.93
CA THR A 103 -24.59 5.42 -4.05
C THR A 103 -23.85 4.38 -3.22
N ASN A 104 -22.63 4.00 -3.64
CA ASN A 104 -21.78 3.05 -2.93
C ASN A 104 -20.30 3.43 -3.11
N PRO A 105 -19.79 4.35 -2.27
CA PRO A 105 -18.42 4.81 -2.35
C PRO A 105 -17.44 3.84 -1.67
N ASN A 106 -17.91 2.77 -1.02
CA ASN A 106 -17.02 1.86 -0.32
C ASN A 106 -16.17 1.03 -1.29
N ILE A 107 -14.96 0.69 -0.85
CA ILE A 107 -14.02 -0.11 -1.62
C ILE A 107 -13.53 -1.31 -0.82
N THR A 108 -13.13 -2.35 -1.54
CA THR A 108 -12.31 -3.43 -1.01
C THR A 108 -10.87 -3.20 -1.43
N VAL A 109 -9.95 -3.34 -0.48
CA VAL A 109 -8.52 -3.14 -0.67
C VAL A 109 -7.82 -4.47 -0.41
N ILE A 110 -7.03 -4.95 -1.37
CA ILE A 110 -6.12 -6.07 -1.17
C ILE A 110 -4.70 -5.53 -1.19
N PHE A 111 -3.95 -5.72 -0.13
CA PHE A 111 -2.55 -5.29 -0.01
C PHE A 111 -1.68 -6.50 0.32
N GLY A 112 -0.51 -6.61 -0.31
CA GLY A 112 0.37 -7.75 -0.08
C GLY A 112 1.77 -7.57 -0.65
N VAL A 113 2.52 -8.66 -0.64
CA VAL A 113 3.88 -8.74 -1.20
C VAL A 113 3.97 -9.95 -2.12
N VAL A 114 4.58 -9.76 -3.28
CA VAL A 114 4.99 -10.84 -4.19
C VAL A 114 6.50 -11.03 -4.13
N GLU A 115 6.94 -12.26 -4.33
CA GLU A 115 8.32 -12.63 -4.60
C GLU A 115 8.50 -12.81 -6.11
N LEU A 116 9.53 -12.18 -6.66
CA LEU A 116 9.96 -12.30 -8.04
C LEU A 116 11.22 -13.16 -8.05
N LYS A 117 11.17 -14.28 -8.76
CA LYS A 117 12.22 -15.30 -8.73
C LYS A 117 12.84 -15.52 -10.10
N ASN A 118 14.14 -15.77 -10.10
CA ASN A 118 14.89 -16.30 -11.24
C ASN A 118 15.59 -17.59 -10.82
N LYS A 119 15.40 -18.65 -11.61
CA LYS A 119 15.96 -19.99 -11.37
C LYS A 119 15.65 -20.50 -9.96
N GLY A 120 14.42 -20.25 -9.48
CA GLY A 120 13.95 -20.62 -8.15
C GLY A 120 14.49 -19.76 -6.99
N ILE A 121 15.35 -18.78 -7.27
CA ILE A 121 15.91 -17.87 -6.25
C ILE A 121 15.10 -16.58 -6.22
N VAL A 122 14.66 -16.15 -5.04
CA VAL A 122 14.03 -14.84 -4.83
C VAL A 122 15.05 -13.75 -5.10
N THR A 123 14.88 -13.03 -6.21
CA THR A 123 15.75 -11.92 -6.61
C THR A 123 15.20 -10.59 -6.12
N GLN A 124 13.88 -10.47 -6.00
CA GLN A 124 13.22 -9.26 -5.54
C GLN A 124 11.92 -9.61 -4.84
N LYS A 125 11.48 -8.74 -3.93
CA LYS A 125 10.11 -8.74 -3.43
C LYS A 125 9.49 -7.39 -3.70
N GLU A 126 8.20 -7.38 -3.96
CA GLU A 126 7.50 -6.21 -4.44
C GLU A 126 6.16 -6.08 -3.72
N GLY A 127 5.90 -4.90 -3.14
CA GLY A 127 4.59 -4.60 -2.58
C GLY A 127 3.57 -4.43 -3.70
N PHE A 128 2.34 -4.87 -3.48
CA PHE A 128 1.22 -4.58 -4.38
C PHE A 128 -0.02 -4.13 -3.62
N ILE A 129 -0.86 -3.38 -4.31
CA ILE A 129 -2.19 -3.02 -3.83
C ILE A 129 -3.21 -3.15 -4.97
N LYS A 130 -4.36 -3.74 -4.68
CA LYS A 130 -5.52 -3.82 -5.58
C LYS A 130 -6.69 -3.13 -4.92
N ILE A 131 -7.28 -2.19 -5.64
CA ILE A 131 -8.46 -1.41 -5.22
C ILE A 131 -9.64 -1.91 -6.03
N ILE A 132 -10.71 -2.30 -5.36
CA ILE A 132 -11.92 -2.87 -5.96
C ILE A 132 -13.09 -2.01 -5.53
N GLY A 133 -13.77 -1.38 -6.49
CA GLY A 133 -15.05 -0.70 -6.32
C GLY A 133 -16.15 -1.41 -7.09
N GLU A 134 -17.37 -0.88 -7.03
CA GLU A 134 -18.54 -1.47 -7.70
C GLU A 134 -18.37 -1.59 -9.23
N LYS A 135 -17.71 -0.63 -9.87
CA LYS A 135 -17.56 -0.58 -11.34
C LYS A 135 -16.33 -1.33 -11.86
N GLY A 136 -15.45 -1.81 -10.97
CA GLY A 136 -14.25 -2.53 -11.40
C GLY A 136 -13.13 -2.51 -10.38
N SER A 137 -11.93 -2.87 -10.84
CA SER A 137 -10.74 -2.89 -9.99
C SER A 137 -9.50 -2.41 -10.71
N ARG A 138 -8.51 -1.96 -9.95
CA ARG A 138 -7.18 -1.62 -10.44
C ARG A 138 -6.11 -2.09 -9.47
N ARG A 139 -5.00 -2.60 -10.01
CA ARG A 139 -3.84 -3.10 -9.26
C ARG A 139 -2.61 -2.25 -9.57
N PHE A 140 -1.78 -2.05 -8.57
CA PHE A 140 -0.54 -1.28 -8.66
C PHE A 140 0.58 -2.03 -7.95
N LEU A 141 1.82 -1.82 -8.41
CA LEU A 141 3.03 -2.21 -7.68
C LEU A 141 3.59 -1.01 -6.92
N ALA A 142 4.32 -1.30 -5.85
CA ALA A 142 4.98 -0.31 -5.04
C ALA A 142 6.08 0.39 -5.85
N ASN A 143 6.20 1.69 -5.68
CA ASN A 143 7.27 2.47 -6.28
C ASN A 143 8.29 2.91 -5.25
N SER A 144 7.79 3.42 -4.12
CA SER A 144 8.62 4.01 -3.09
C SER A 144 8.00 3.75 -1.72
N GLU A 145 8.83 3.73 -0.71
CA GLU A 145 8.42 3.64 0.68
C GLU A 145 9.21 4.64 1.53
N SER A 146 8.52 5.29 2.45
CA SER A 146 9.11 6.17 3.45
C SER A 146 8.67 5.72 4.84
N ILE A 147 9.62 5.68 5.77
CA ILE A 147 9.43 5.15 7.11
C ILE A 147 9.86 6.22 8.11
N SER A 148 8.99 6.52 9.08
CA SER A 148 9.32 7.35 10.22
C SER A 148 9.34 6.52 11.51
N TYR A 149 10.21 6.92 12.43
CA TYR A 149 10.43 6.25 13.71
C TYR A 149 10.00 7.16 14.85
N TYR A 150 9.68 6.58 15.99
CA TYR A 150 9.53 7.33 17.24
C TYR A 150 10.90 7.86 17.67
N GLU A 151 10.96 9.13 18.09
CA GLU A 151 12.20 9.78 18.52
C GLU A 151 12.93 8.93 19.56
N LEU A 152 14.26 8.83 19.39
CA LEU A 152 15.15 8.09 20.29
C LEU A 152 14.83 6.58 20.41
N THR A 153 14.06 6.03 19.46
CA THR A 153 13.78 4.58 19.38
C THR A 153 13.97 4.08 17.95
N ASN A 154 14.04 2.75 17.79
CA ASN A 154 13.98 2.08 16.48
C ASN A 154 12.56 1.59 16.15
N ASN A 155 11.54 2.04 16.89
CA ASN A 155 10.17 1.57 16.69
C ASN A 155 9.50 2.39 15.58
N LEU A 156 8.84 1.69 14.66
CA LEU A 156 8.12 2.34 13.57
C LEU A 156 6.98 3.20 14.12
N ARG A 157 6.93 4.43 13.64
CA ARG A 157 5.84 5.37 13.91
C ARG A 157 4.86 5.39 12.75
N GLU A 158 5.38 5.54 11.53
CA GLU A 158 4.54 5.56 10.32
C GLU A 158 5.28 4.96 9.13
N VAL A 159 4.54 4.28 8.26
CA VAL A 159 5.02 3.77 6.97
C VAL A 159 4.14 4.30 5.86
N TYR A 160 4.75 4.92 4.86
CA TYR A 160 4.12 5.44 3.65
C TYR A 160 4.59 4.64 2.46
N SER A 161 3.70 3.94 1.78
CA SER A 161 4.03 3.24 0.53
C SER A 161 3.29 3.91 -0.63
N LEU A 162 4.04 4.36 -1.62
CA LEU A 162 3.52 4.87 -2.88
C LEU A 162 3.36 3.73 -3.87
N PHE A 163 2.16 3.56 -4.40
CA PHE A 163 1.88 2.67 -5.52
C PHE A 163 1.36 3.49 -6.70
N TRP A 164 1.70 3.09 -7.91
CA TRP A 164 1.33 3.86 -9.10
C TRP A 164 1.14 3.01 -10.36
N SER A 165 0.38 3.53 -11.33
CA SER A 165 0.06 2.82 -12.58
C SER A 165 1.27 2.67 -13.49
N ALA A 166 2.30 3.48 -13.26
CA ALA A 166 3.53 3.45 -14.02
C ALA A 166 4.42 2.24 -13.71
N LYS A 167 4.04 1.37 -12.78
CA LYS A 167 4.71 0.10 -12.51
C LYS A 167 3.67 -0.99 -12.31
N LYS A 168 3.66 -1.97 -13.21
CA LYS A 168 2.68 -3.06 -13.25
C LYS A 168 3.33 -4.42 -13.38
N LEU A 169 2.61 -5.43 -12.90
CA LEU A 169 2.94 -6.83 -13.10
C LEU A 169 2.03 -7.41 -14.20
N GLU A 170 2.61 -7.94 -15.27
CA GLU A 170 1.91 -8.63 -16.36
C GLU A 170 2.51 -10.02 -16.56
N GLY A 171 1.78 -11.07 -16.18
CA GLY A 171 2.35 -12.41 -16.05
C GLY A 171 3.53 -12.39 -15.08
N ASN A 172 4.71 -12.78 -15.57
CA ASN A 172 5.95 -12.76 -14.80
C ASN A 172 6.85 -11.55 -15.11
N LYS A 173 6.29 -10.50 -15.72
CA LYS A 173 7.05 -9.29 -16.07
C LYS A 173 6.68 -8.13 -15.18
N VAL A 174 7.69 -7.42 -14.69
CA VAL A 174 7.51 -6.06 -14.14
C VAL A 174 7.76 -5.08 -15.26
N ILE A 175 6.75 -4.28 -15.57
CA ILE A 175 6.78 -3.26 -16.62
C ILE A 175 6.72 -1.90 -15.93
N LYS A 176 7.67 -1.03 -16.25
CA LYS A 176 7.62 0.40 -15.93
C LYS A 176 7.23 1.18 -17.18
N ASP A 177 6.11 1.88 -17.13
CA ASP A 177 5.58 2.71 -18.21
C ASP A 177 5.20 4.09 -17.64
N PHE A 178 6.00 5.11 -17.96
CA PHE A 178 5.82 6.46 -17.41
C PHE A 178 4.89 7.32 -18.27
N THR A 179 4.09 6.71 -19.13
CA THR A 179 3.08 7.44 -19.93
C THR A 179 2.07 8.12 -19.01
N GLU A 180 1.97 9.44 -19.13
CA GLU A 180 1.04 10.25 -18.35
C GLU A 180 -0.41 10.15 -18.86
N PRO A 181 -1.40 10.33 -17.98
CA PRO A 181 -1.26 10.59 -16.55
C PRO A 181 -1.03 9.31 -15.73
N ILE A 182 -0.31 9.45 -14.61
CA ILE A 182 -0.02 8.35 -13.69
C ILE A 182 -1.04 8.38 -12.55
N ASP A 183 -1.76 7.27 -12.41
CA ASP A 183 -2.72 7.04 -11.33
C ASP A 183 -2.00 6.43 -10.13
N SER A 184 -2.20 7.01 -8.95
CA SER A 184 -1.41 6.64 -7.77
C SER A 184 -2.27 6.51 -6.52
N VAL A 185 -1.72 5.78 -5.55
CA VAL A 185 -2.25 5.64 -4.20
C VAL A 185 -1.11 5.66 -3.18
N ILE A 186 -1.27 6.48 -2.15
CA ILE A 186 -0.42 6.40 -0.95
C ILE A 186 -1.16 5.58 0.09
N PHE A 187 -0.52 4.51 0.55
CA PHE A 187 -0.98 3.75 1.70
C PHE A 187 -0.15 4.13 2.93
N ARG A 188 -0.80 4.82 3.87
CA ARG A 188 -0.20 5.23 5.13
C ARG A 188 -0.67 4.30 6.25
N ARG A 189 0.31 3.80 7.01
CA ARG A 189 0.12 2.95 8.18
C ARG A 189 0.72 3.64 9.39
N LYS A 190 -0.08 3.92 10.42
CA LYS A 190 0.42 4.42 11.71
C LYS A 190 0.55 3.28 12.69
N CYS A 191 1.66 3.26 13.39
CA CYS A 191 1.99 2.22 14.34
C CYS A 191 2.21 2.82 15.72
N LEU A 192 1.77 2.09 16.74
CA LEU A 192 1.97 2.42 18.14
C LEU A 192 3.43 2.17 18.52
N PRO A 193 3.92 2.72 19.65
CA PRO A 193 5.27 2.43 20.13
C PRO A 193 5.53 0.94 20.40
N SER A 194 4.47 0.14 20.55
CA SER A 194 4.54 -1.32 20.66
C SER A 194 4.89 -2.03 19.34
N GLY A 195 4.86 -1.33 18.21
CA GLY A 195 5.04 -1.87 16.86
C GLY A 195 3.74 -2.31 16.17
N GLU A 196 2.60 -2.27 16.87
CA GLU A 196 1.29 -2.59 16.28
C GLU A 196 0.80 -1.45 15.39
N CYS A 197 0.44 -1.75 14.14
CA CYS A 197 -0.16 -0.75 13.25
C CYS A 197 -1.68 -0.74 13.38
N THR A 198 -2.23 0.42 13.75
CA THR A 198 -3.63 0.55 14.20
C THR A 198 -4.46 1.47 13.34
N ASN A 199 -3.84 2.34 12.54
CA ASN A 199 -4.55 3.24 11.63
C ASN A 199 -4.00 3.13 10.22
N PHE A 200 -4.91 3.00 9.27
CA PHE A 200 -4.63 2.69 7.87
C PHE A 200 -5.40 3.67 7.00
N TYR A 201 -4.68 4.41 6.16
CA TYR A 201 -5.23 5.49 5.35
C TYR A 201 -4.80 5.38 3.90
N LEU A 202 -5.71 5.71 2.99
CA LEU A 202 -5.46 5.78 1.56
C LEU A 202 -5.70 7.19 1.03
N SER A 203 -4.77 7.66 0.22
CA SER A 203 -4.86 8.91 -0.53
C SER A 203 -4.72 8.60 -2.01
N PHE A 204 -5.67 9.06 -2.84
CA PHE A 204 -5.71 8.75 -4.27
C PHE A 204 -5.44 10.02 -5.09
N PHE A 205 -4.67 9.91 -6.17
CA PHE A 205 -4.32 11.08 -6.98
C PHE A 205 -3.86 10.65 -8.38
N THR A 206 -3.92 11.59 -9.32
CA THR A 206 -3.56 11.40 -10.73
C THR A 206 -2.72 12.61 -11.17
N GLY A 207 -1.62 12.38 -11.88
CA GLY A 207 -0.81 13.49 -12.41
C GLY A 207 0.47 13.05 -13.10
N SER A 208 1.37 14.00 -13.35
CA SER A 208 2.72 13.75 -13.87
C SER A 208 3.60 13.10 -12.82
N GLN A 209 4.69 12.44 -13.24
CA GLN A 209 5.63 11.82 -12.30
C GLN A 209 6.14 12.81 -11.23
N ASN A 210 6.50 14.02 -11.64
CA ASN A 210 6.97 15.06 -10.71
C ASN A 210 5.89 15.43 -9.70
N PHE A 211 4.65 15.62 -10.14
CA PHE A 211 3.53 15.89 -9.24
C PHE A 211 3.31 14.75 -8.23
N ILE A 212 3.38 13.50 -8.67
CA ILE A 212 3.27 12.32 -7.79
C ILE A 212 4.37 12.34 -6.72
N MET A 213 5.61 12.59 -7.11
CA MET A 213 6.75 12.62 -6.19
C MET A 213 6.67 13.80 -5.22
N ASP A 214 6.23 14.98 -5.67
CA ASP A 214 6.00 16.14 -4.81
C ASP A 214 4.94 15.85 -3.74
N VAL A 215 3.83 15.21 -4.14
CA VAL A 215 2.78 14.78 -3.21
C VAL A 215 3.35 13.76 -2.22
N PHE A 216 4.08 12.75 -2.67
CA PHE A 216 4.64 11.70 -1.78
C PHE A 216 5.65 12.24 -0.78
N ASN A 217 6.45 13.23 -1.16
CA ASN A 217 7.44 13.86 -0.30
C ASN A 217 6.87 14.94 0.63
N SER A 218 5.60 15.32 0.45
CA SER A 218 4.94 16.29 1.34
C SER A 218 4.62 15.66 2.71
N GLU A 219 4.68 16.45 3.78
CA GLU A 219 4.29 15.97 5.13
C GLU A 219 2.77 15.88 5.31
N ASN A 220 1.99 16.48 4.39
CA ASN A 220 0.54 16.64 4.50
C ASN A 220 -0.16 16.05 3.27
N HIS A 221 -0.62 14.80 3.38
CA HIS A 221 -1.46 14.19 2.35
C HIS A 221 -2.95 14.28 2.72
N PRO A 222 -3.83 14.61 1.77
CA PRO A 222 -5.27 14.54 2.00
C PRO A 222 -5.70 13.08 2.15
N ILE A 223 -6.10 12.69 3.35
CA ILE A 223 -6.70 11.39 3.61
C ILE A 223 -8.05 11.33 2.88
N MET A 224 -8.23 10.33 2.03
CA MET A 224 -9.50 10.11 1.34
C MET A 224 -10.30 8.97 1.95
N TYR A 225 -9.64 7.86 2.29
CA TYR A 225 -10.28 6.66 2.82
C TYR A 225 -9.54 6.15 4.07
N SER A 226 -10.30 5.56 4.98
CA SER A 226 -9.78 4.77 6.10
C SER A 226 -10.22 3.32 5.96
N LEU A 227 -9.34 2.40 6.34
CA LEU A 227 -9.69 0.99 6.47
C LEU A 227 -10.30 0.79 7.85
N TYR A 228 -11.46 0.13 7.92
CA TYR A 228 -12.18 -0.07 9.18
C TYR A 228 -12.40 -1.55 9.53
N LYS A 229 -12.12 -2.47 8.60
CA LYS A 229 -12.34 -3.90 8.82
C LYS A 229 -11.46 -4.78 7.94
N THR A 230 -10.65 -5.64 8.54
CA THR A 230 -10.03 -6.78 7.85
C THR A 230 -11.10 -7.84 7.58
N ILE A 231 -11.15 -8.35 6.35
CA ILE A 231 -12.13 -9.37 5.94
C ILE A 231 -11.45 -10.74 5.75
N ALA A 232 -10.22 -10.75 5.24
CA ALA A 232 -9.49 -11.98 4.97
C ALA A 232 -7.97 -11.74 4.99
N GLU A 233 -7.24 -12.80 5.30
CA GLU A 233 -5.79 -12.87 5.27
C GLU A 233 -5.39 -14.10 4.45
N PHE A 234 -4.42 -13.91 3.58
CA PHE A 234 -3.92 -14.91 2.66
C PHE A 234 -2.41 -15.05 2.89
N GLY A 235 -1.96 -16.23 3.28
CA GLY A 235 -0.55 -16.62 3.33
C GLY A 235 -0.23 -17.64 2.24
N VAL A 236 1.00 -18.17 2.21
CA VAL A 236 1.49 -19.20 1.26
C VAL A 236 0.80 -20.58 1.41
N SER A 237 -0.49 -20.62 1.73
CA SER A 237 -1.31 -21.81 1.51
C SER A 237 -2.47 -21.45 0.58
N ASP A 238 -2.26 -21.77 -0.70
CA ASP A 238 -3.28 -22.01 -1.73
C ASP A 238 -4.20 -20.84 -2.13
N ALA A 239 -3.66 -19.65 -2.29
CA ALA A 239 -4.33 -18.60 -3.07
C ALA A 239 -3.76 -18.56 -4.49
N THR A 240 -4.28 -19.40 -5.39
CA THR A 240 -4.25 -19.12 -6.82
C THR A 240 -5.00 -17.81 -7.03
N ILE A 241 -4.27 -16.73 -7.33
CA ILE A 241 -4.86 -15.46 -7.75
C ILE A 241 -5.25 -15.62 -9.23
N GLU A 242 -6.53 -15.81 -9.49
CA GLU A 242 -7.14 -15.52 -10.80
C GLU A 242 -7.31 -14.00 -11.01
#